data_AF-A0A1E3NJS8-F1
#
_entry.id   AF-A0A1E3NJS8-F1
#
_cell.length_a   1.000
_cell.length_b   1.000
_cell.length_c   1.000
_cell.angle_alpha   90.00
_cell.angle_beta   90.00
_cell.angle_gamma   90.00
#
_symmetry.space_group_name_H-M   'P 1'
#
loop_
_entity.id
_entity.type
_entity.pdbx_description
1 polymer ?
#
loop_
_entity_poly.entity_id
_entity_poly.type
_entity_poly.pdbx_seq_one_letter_code
_entity_poly.pdbx_strand_id
1 'polypeptide(L)'
;MSDTEKPRSLKRVKHVILILSGKGGVGKSSVTTQIALTLASANLKVGVLDIDLTGPSLPRMFGIEESKIHQSEQGWIPVYSPAFTNQQELNLKLMSLGFLLNNRGDSIVWRGPKKTGMIRQFLRDVVWGELDYLLIDTPPGTSDEHIAIAEELNKCPELIDGAVIVTTPQLVSVNDVRKEINFCEKANFRVLGVVENMSGFVCPYCAECTNIFSKGGGEKLALDLSLPFLGAIPIDPAFVDLIERQGVIKSEKGETLVELYQHSNMYPLFKTVVEQILH
;
A
#
# COMPACT_ATOMS: atom_id res chain seq x y z
N MET A 1 -3.33 -29.86 9.77
CA MET A 1 -4.29 -28.78 9.47
C MET A 1 -4.44 -28.75 7.96
N SER A 2 -5.66 -28.89 7.44
CA SER A 2 -5.91 -29.00 6.00
C SER A 2 -5.49 -27.71 5.29
N ASP A 3 -4.78 -27.84 4.17
CA ASP A 3 -4.22 -26.72 3.39
C ASP A 3 -5.29 -25.88 2.66
N THR A 4 -6.57 -26.12 2.96
CA THR A 4 -7.77 -25.56 2.30
C THR A 4 -8.60 -24.63 3.18
N GLU A 5 -8.22 -24.41 4.45
CA GLU A 5 -9.00 -23.54 5.34
C GLU A 5 -8.59 -22.08 5.19
N LYS A 6 -9.58 -21.18 5.11
CA LYS A 6 -9.39 -19.73 5.10
C LYS A 6 -8.43 -19.28 6.21
N PRO A 7 -7.36 -18.52 5.90
CA PRO A 7 -6.39 -18.08 6.90
C PRO A 7 -7.08 -17.37 8.06
N ARG A 8 -6.74 -17.73 9.32
CA ARG A 8 -7.38 -17.19 10.52
C ARG A 8 -7.33 -15.66 10.56
N SER A 9 -6.18 -15.09 10.20
CA SER A 9 -5.92 -13.66 10.05
C SER A 9 -6.92 -12.94 9.13
N LEU A 10 -7.39 -13.60 8.06
CA LEU A 10 -8.28 -13.02 7.06
C LEU A 10 -9.78 -13.28 7.31
N LYS A 11 -10.15 -14.04 8.35
CA LYS A 11 -11.56 -14.43 8.59
C LYS A 11 -12.53 -13.26 8.79
N ARG A 12 -12.04 -12.10 9.27
CA ARG A 12 -12.84 -10.90 9.58
C ARG A 12 -12.46 -9.68 8.72
N VAL A 13 -11.77 -9.91 7.61
CA VAL A 13 -11.46 -8.90 6.60
C VAL A 13 -12.57 -8.97 5.54
N LYS A 14 -13.16 -7.83 5.18
CA LYS A 14 -14.21 -7.78 4.14
C LYS A 14 -13.63 -7.70 2.73
N HIS A 15 -12.63 -6.84 2.55
CA HIS A 15 -12.06 -6.49 1.26
C HIS A 15 -10.53 -6.55 1.29
N VAL A 16 -9.92 -7.12 0.25
CA VAL A 16 -8.47 -7.21 0.06
C VAL A 16 -8.10 -6.59 -1.28
N ILE A 17 -7.20 -5.62 -1.25
CA ILE A 17 -6.69 -4.93 -2.44
C ILE A 17 -5.17 -5.08 -2.46
N LEU A 18 -4.64 -5.61 -3.56
CA LEU A 18 -3.19 -5.67 -3.79
C LEU A 18 -2.71 -4.37 -4.46
N ILE A 19 -1.56 -3.86 -4.04
CA ILE A 19 -0.91 -2.73 -4.71
C ILE A 19 0.38 -3.25 -5.35
N LEU A 20 0.42 -3.27 -6.68
CA LEU A 20 1.50 -3.87 -7.48
C LEU A 20 2.29 -2.82 -8.25
N SER A 21 3.56 -3.10 -8.54
CA SER A 21 4.36 -2.33 -9.48
C SER A 21 5.40 -3.18 -10.20
N GLY A 22 5.66 -2.88 -11.47
CA GLY A 22 6.67 -3.61 -12.26
C GLY A 22 8.12 -3.26 -11.88
N LYS A 23 8.31 -2.13 -11.19
CA LYS A 23 9.62 -1.63 -10.77
C LYS A 23 9.61 -1.00 -9.38
N GLY A 24 10.76 -1.04 -8.73
CA GLY A 24 11.04 -0.25 -7.53
C GLY A 24 11.17 1.24 -7.86
N GLY A 25 10.89 2.11 -6.89
CA GLY A 25 11.04 3.55 -7.03
C GLY A 25 9.88 4.29 -7.73
N VAL A 26 8.83 3.60 -8.18
CA VAL A 26 7.63 4.23 -8.78
C VAL A 26 6.71 4.90 -7.75
N GLY A 27 7.03 4.78 -6.46
CA GLY A 27 6.22 5.32 -5.35
C GLY A 27 5.02 4.47 -4.96
N LYS A 28 5.05 3.16 -5.24
CA LYS A 28 4.02 2.18 -4.84
C LYS A 28 3.58 2.33 -3.38
N SER A 29 4.51 2.31 -2.43
CA SER A 29 4.19 2.45 -1.00
C SER A 29 3.60 3.82 -0.63
N SER A 30 3.95 4.88 -1.37
CA SER A 30 3.34 6.21 -1.20
C SER A 30 1.88 6.21 -1.67
N VAL A 31 1.59 5.54 -2.79
CA VAL A 31 0.23 5.30 -3.26
C VAL A 31 -0.55 4.45 -2.24
N THR A 32 0.04 3.36 -1.74
CA THR A 32 -0.57 2.53 -0.69
C THR A 32 -0.92 3.35 0.56
N THR A 33 0.01 4.21 1.01
CA THR A 33 -0.20 5.09 2.18
C THR A 33 -1.37 6.04 1.97
N GLN A 34 -1.44 6.69 0.81
CA GLN A 34 -2.48 7.67 0.52
C GLN A 34 -3.86 7.03 0.30
N ILE A 35 -3.93 5.83 -0.30
CA ILE A 35 -5.17 5.03 -0.34
C ILE A 35 -5.60 4.68 1.09
N ALA A 36 -4.68 4.21 1.94
CA ALA A 36 -4.98 3.84 3.33
C ALA A 36 -5.51 5.04 4.12
N LEU A 37 -4.84 6.19 4.04
CA LEU A 37 -5.24 7.42 4.71
C LEU A 37 -6.59 7.92 4.19
N THR A 38 -6.86 7.80 2.90
CA THR A 38 -8.15 8.20 2.30
C THR A 38 -9.30 7.31 2.79
N LEU A 39 -9.12 5.98 2.78
CA LEU A 39 -10.11 5.04 3.32
C LEU A 39 -10.35 5.26 4.81
N ALA A 40 -9.29 5.43 5.59
CA ALA A 40 -9.39 5.63 7.02
C ALA A 40 -9.97 7.02 7.37
N SER A 41 -9.77 8.05 6.54
CA SER A 41 -10.46 9.35 6.61
C SER A 41 -11.97 9.23 6.40
N ALA A 42 -12.44 8.17 5.74
CA ALA A 42 -13.84 7.83 5.60
C ALA A 42 -14.36 6.94 6.76
N ASN A 43 -13.62 6.87 7.88
CA ASN A 43 -13.91 6.06 9.06
C ASN A 43 -14.00 4.54 8.80
N LEU A 44 -13.32 4.06 7.76
CA LEU A 44 -13.20 2.62 7.48
C LEU A 44 -12.07 2.03 8.32
N LYS A 45 -12.23 0.78 8.76
CA LYS A 45 -11.18 0.01 9.45
C LYS A 45 -10.20 -0.54 8.41
N VAL A 46 -9.00 0.02 8.36
CA VAL A 46 -7.97 -0.29 7.35
C VAL A 46 -6.79 -1.04 7.97
N GLY A 47 -6.42 -2.14 7.35
CA GLY A 47 -5.13 -2.81 7.55
C GLY A 47 -4.21 -2.53 6.38
N VAL A 48 -2.93 -2.35 6.65
CA VAL A 48 -1.88 -2.28 5.65
C VAL A 48 -0.85 -3.36 5.95
N LEU A 49 -0.59 -4.22 4.98
CA LEU A 49 0.41 -5.28 5.05
C LEU A 49 1.56 -4.94 4.10
N ASP A 50 2.71 -4.64 4.67
CA ASP A 50 3.96 -4.38 3.95
C ASP A 50 4.81 -5.65 3.88
N ILE A 51 4.94 -6.18 2.67
CA ILE A 51 5.76 -7.36 2.36
C ILE A 51 6.92 -7.02 1.41
N ASP A 52 7.19 -5.73 1.17
CA ASP A 52 8.34 -5.30 0.39
C ASP A 52 9.62 -5.33 1.26
N LEU A 53 10.27 -6.48 1.25
CA LEU A 53 11.51 -6.76 1.99
C LEU A 53 12.72 -5.94 1.54
N THR A 54 12.68 -5.38 0.33
CA THR A 54 13.86 -4.73 -0.27
C THR A 54 14.05 -3.29 0.20
N GLY A 55 12.99 -2.68 0.72
CA GLY A 55 12.99 -1.32 1.25
C GLY A 55 11.68 -1.00 1.94
N PRO A 56 11.38 -1.61 3.11
CA PRO A 56 10.13 -1.38 3.82
C PRO A 56 10.03 0.11 4.17
N SER A 57 9.06 0.79 3.57
CA SER A 57 8.92 2.24 3.68
C SER A 57 7.66 2.64 4.44
N LEU A 58 6.69 1.74 4.56
CA LEU A 58 5.40 2.02 5.20
C LEU A 58 5.53 2.34 6.70
N PRO A 59 6.36 1.66 7.52
CA PRO A 59 6.55 2.05 8.92
C PRO A 59 6.96 3.53 9.09
N ARG A 60 7.85 4.01 8.23
CA ARG A 60 8.27 5.43 8.21
C ARG A 60 7.15 6.34 7.73
N MET A 61 6.46 5.98 6.65
CA MET A 61 5.36 6.77 6.10
C MET A 61 4.23 7.00 7.12
N PHE A 62 3.98 6.02 7.99
CA PHE A 62 3.00 6.13 9.07
C PHE A 62 3.57 6.62 10.42
N GLY A 63 4.83 7.05 10.47
CA GLY A 63 5.45 7.60 11.68
C GLY A 63 5.63 6.58 12.82
N ILE A 64 5.73 5.29 12.50
CA ILE A 64 5.79 4.17 13.47
C ILE A 64 7.00 3.27 13.29
N GLU A 65 8.01 3.71 12.53
CA GLU A 65 9.25 2.98 12.26
C GLU A 65 10.03 2.48 13.49
N GLU A 66 9.88 3.12 14.65
CA GLU A 66 10.49 2.68 15.93
C GLU A 66 9.65 1.63 16.68
N SER A 67 8.48 1.28 16.15
CA SER A 67 7.60 0.29 16.77
C SER A 67 8.15 -1.11 16.59
N LYS A 68 7.86 -1.99 17.56
CA LYS A 68 8.18 -3.40 17.49
C LYS A 68 6.89 -4.21 17.37
N ILE A 69 6.93 -5.30 16.60
CA ILE A 69 5.81 -6.23 16.60
C ILE A 69 5.82 -7.01 17.91
N HIS A 70 4.64 -7.19 18.48
CA HIS A 70 4.41 -8.06 19.63
C HIS A 70 3.74 -9.35 19.19
N GLN A 71 4.18 -10.48 19.76
CA GLN A 71 3.52 -11.77 19.60
C GLN A 71 2.65 -12.04 20.82
N SER A 72 1.39 -12.41 20.58
CA SER A 72 0.43 -12.83 21.60
C SER A 72 0.10 -14.32 21.43
N GLU A 73 -0.64 -14.91 22.38
CA GLU A 73 -1.20 -16.26 22.24
C GLU A 73 -2.11 -16.42 21.02
N GLN A 74 -2.68 -15.32 20.51
CA GLN A 74 -3.59 -15.33 19.36
C GLN A 74 -2.87 -15.17 18.02
N GLY A 75 -1.59 -14.78 18.03
CA GLY A 75 -0.81 -14.47 16.85
C GLY A 75 -0.05 -13.14 16.95
N TRP A 76 0.41 -12.63 15.81
CA TRP A 76 1.15 -11.38 15.72
C TRP A 76 0.22 -10.18 15.78
N ILE A 77 0.49 -9.25 16.70
CA ILE A 77 -0.32 -8.04 16.86
C ILE A 77 0.19 -6.96 15.91
N PRO A 78 -0.65 -6.45 14.98
CA PRO A 78 -0.26 -5.34 14.12
C PRO A 78 -0.06 -4.07 14.94
N VAL A 79 0.82 -3.20 14.45
CA VAL A 79 1.10 -1.90 15.06
C VAL A 79 -0.03 -0.95 14.70
N TYR A 80 -0.59 -0.27 15.70
CA TYR A 80 -1.61 0.74 15.47
C TYR A 80 -0.96 2.06 15.07
N SER A 81 -1.45 2.67 13.99
CA SER A 81 -0.94 3.96 13.57
C SER A 81 -1.43 5.07 14.53
N PRO A 82 -0.52 5.93 15.03
CA PRO A 82 -0.86 7.09 15.84
C PRO A 82 -1.55 8.20 15.03
N ALA A 83 -1.79 7.98 13.74
CA ALA A 83 -2.44 8.89 12.80
C ALA A 83 -3.89 9.28 13.15
N PHE A 84 -4.49 8.71 14.20
CA PHE A 84 -5.89 8.92 14.58
C PHE A 84 -6.10 9.29 16.07
N THR A 85 -5.05 9.54 16.85
CA THR A 85 -5.20 9.64 18.31
C THR A 85 -5.78 10.98 18.76
N ASN A 86 -7.10 11.15 18.65
CA ASN A 86 -7.89 12.17 19.36
C ASN A 86 -9.32 11.67 19.67
N GLN A 87 -9.47 10.43 20.13
CA GLN A 87 -10.74 9.79 20.58
C GLN A 87 -11.62 9.16 19.48
N GLN A 88 -11.25 9.22 18.20
CA GLN A 88 -11.86 8.39 17.16
C GLN A 88 -11.03 7.12 16.97
N GLU A 89 -11.73 6.01 16.76
CA GLU A 89 -11.23 4.64 16.90
C GLU A 89 -9.92 4.37 16.14
N LEU A 90 -9.14 3.43 16.67
CA LEU A 90 -7.88 2.94 16.09
C LEU A 90 -8.13 2.26 14.72
N ASN A 91 -8.36 3.07 13.69
CA ASN A 91 -8.90 2.65 12.40
C ASN A 91 -7.82 2.27 11.37
N LEU A 92 -6.54 2.39 11.72
CA LEU A 92 -5.44 2.05 10.84
C LEU A 92 -4.40 1.17 11.55
N LYS A 93 -4.19 -0.02 11.01
CA LYS A 93 -3.25 -1.04 11.51
C LYS A 93 -2.19 -1.33 10.45
N LEU A 94 -0.93 -1.44 10.85
CA LEU A 94 0.19 -1.79 9.97
C LEU A 94 0.86 -3.07 10.45
N MET A 95 1.15 -3.97 9.52
CA MET A 95 2.11 -5.05 9.71
C MET A 95 3.19 -4.92 8.64
N SER A 96 4.45 -4.94 9.03
CA SER A 96 5.58 -4.79 8.11
C SER A 96 6.76 -5.65 8.53
N LEU A 97 7.50 -6.15 7.55
CA LEU A 97 8.79 -6.80 7.77
C LEU A 97 9.82 -5.84 8.37
N GLY A 98 9.65 -4.53 8.15
CA GLY A 98 10.49 -3.49 8.72
C GLY A 98 10.53 -3.51 10.25
N PHE A 99 9.46 -3.96 10.91
CA PHE A 99 9.43 -4.05 12.37
C PHE A 99 10.18 -5.26 12.95
N LEU A 100 10.55 -6.23 12.11
CA LEU A 100 11.37 -7.38 12.51
C LEU A 100 12.88 -7.09 12.38
N LEU A 101 13.25 -5.94 11.80
CA LEU A 101 14.63 -5.48 11.71
C LEU A 101 15.11 -4.96 13.06
N ASN A 102 16.38 -5.21 13.38
CA ASN A 102 16.98 -4.68 14.61
C ASN A 102 17.33 -3.20 14.46
N ASN A 103 17.81 -2.77 13.29
CA ASN A 103 18.16 -1.38 13.02
C ASN A 103 17.67 -0.91 11.64
N ARG A 104 17.48 0.40 11.49
CA ARG A 104 16.97 1.07 10.27
C ARG A 104 17.80 0.85 9.00
N GLY A 105 19.08 0.52 9.12
CA GLY A 105 19.99 0.29 7.99
C GLY A 105 20.19 -1.19 7.64
N ASP A 106 19.59 -2.09 8.42
CA ASP A 106 19.79 -3.52 8.23
C ASP A 106 19.03 -3.96 6.97
N SER A 107 19.77 -4.37 5.94
CA SER A 107 19.16 -5.07 4.81
C SER A 107 18.94 -6.53 5.18
N ILE A 108 17.71 -7.00 5.03
CA ILE A 108 17.41 -8.42 5.18
C ILE A 108 17.88 -9.17 3.93
N VAL A 109 18.98 -9.91 4.07
CA VAL A 109 19.37 -10.93 3.08
C VAL A 109 18.73 -12.26 3.48
N TRP A 110 17.42 -12.39 3.27
CA TRP A 110 16.72 -13.66 3.45
C TRP A 110 16.65 -14.43 2.14
N ARG A 111 16.91 -15.74 2.21
CA ARG A 111 16.72 -16.64 1.07
C ARG A 111 15.22 -16.83 0.80
N GLY A 112 14.87 -17.04 -0.48
CA GLY A 112 13.48 -17.17 -0.96
C GLY A 112 12.53 -17.94 -0.04
N PRO A 113 12.84 -19.19 0.38
CA PRO A 113 11.94 -19.97 1.24
C PRO A 113 11.58 -19.31 2.56
N LYS A 114 12.52 -18.57 3.18
CA LYS A 114 12.27 -17.86 4.44
C LYS A 114 11.35 -16.66 4.22
N LYS A 115 11.50 -15.96 3.09
CA LYS A 115 10.62 -14.85 2.69
C LYS A 115 9.19 -15.33 2.44
N THR A 116 9.04 -16.37 1.61
CA THR A 116 7.75 -17.02 1.33
C THR A 116 7.08 -17.50 2.62
N GLY A 117 7.84 -18.15 3.51
CA GLY A 117 7.34 -18.59 4.82
C GLY A 117 6.81 -17.44 5.67
N MET A 118 7.50 -16.30 5.67
CA MET A 118 7.06 -15.11 6.42
C MET A 118 5.81 -14.47 5.84
N ILE A 119 5.69 -14.36 4.50
CA ILE A 119 4.47 -13.87 3.84
C ILE A 119 3.27 -14.74 4.23
N ARG A 120 3.42 -16.07 4.16
CA ARG A 120 2.39 -17.00 4.61
C ARG A 120 2.05 -16.82 6.08
N GLN A 121 3.06 -16.61 6.93
CA GLN A 121 2.85 -16.36 8.35
C GLN A 121 2.05 -15.07 8.59
N PHE A 122 2.34 -14.00 7.87
CA PHE A 122 1.58 -12.75 7.99
C PHE A 122 0.11 -12.92 7.57
N LEU A 123 -0.13 -13.62 6.46
CA LEU A 123 -1.48 -13.88 5.97
C LEU A 123 -2.27 -14.86 6.84
N ARG A 124 -1.60 -15.65 7.69
CA ARG A 124 -2.26 -16.65 8.56
C ARG A 124 -2.40 -16.21 10.01
N ASP A 125 -1.38 -15.56 10.56
CA ASP A 125 -1.20 -15.42 12.01
C ASP A 125 -1.30 -13.97 12.51
N VAL A 126 -1.43 -12.97 11.63
CA VAL A 126 -1.64 -11.59 12.08
C VAL A 126 -3.05 -11.41 12.62
N VAL A 127 -3.17 -10.81 13.80
CA VAL A 127 -4.45 -10.59 14.46
C VAL A 127 -5.02 -9.25 14.02
N TRP A 128 -5.51 -9.19 12.78
CA TRP A 128 -6.12 -7.97 12.22
C TRP A 128 -7.37 -7.53 12.98
N GLY A 129 -8.14 -8.48 13.53
CA GLY A 129 -9.48 -8.21 14.04
C GLY A 129 -10.44 -7.91 12.89
N GLU A 130 -11.40 -7.01 13.12
CA GLU A 130 -12.30 -6.56 12.05
C GLU A 130 -11.63 -5.51 11.18
N LEU A 131 -11.67 -5.72 9.87
CA LEU A 131 -11.23 -4.75 8.87
C LEU A 131 -12.28 -4.65 7.77
N ASP A 132 -12.53 -3.42 7.33
CA ASP A 132 -13.23 -3.16 6.09
C ASP A 132 -12.30 -3.44 4.91
N TYR A 133 -11.08 -2.90 4.93
CA TYR A 133 -10.10 -3.08 3.85
C TYR A 133 -8.74 -3.54 4.38
N LEU A 134 -8.11 -4.48 3.69
CA LEU A 134 -6.70 -4.84 3.85
C LEU A 134 -5.95 -4.51 2.56
N LEU A 135 -5.04 -3.54 2.62
CA LEU A 135 -4.15 -3.20 1.52
C LEU A 135 -2.86 -4.02 1.65
N ILE A 136 -2.43 -4.67 0.57
CA ILE A 136 -1.19 -5.45 0.55
C ILE A 136 -0.18 -4.74 -0.37
N ASP A 137 0.87 -4.15 0.22
CA ASP A 137 1.98 -3.54 -0.50
C ASP A 137 2.99 -4.61 -0.90
N THR A 138 2.96 -5.04 -2.16
CA THR A 138 3.79 -6.16 -2.63
C THR A 138 5.20 -5.69 -2.97
N PRO A 139 6.23 -6.54 -3.01
CA PRO A 139 7.49 -6.17 -3.66
C PRO A 139 7.28 -5.89 -5.17
N PRO A 140 8.21 -5.16 -5.82
CA PRO A 140 8.15 -4.92 -7.26
C PRO A 140 8.55 -6.15 -8.10
N GLY A 141 8.02 -6.27 -9.32
CA GLY A 141 8.33 -7.35 -10.27
C GLY A 141 7.45 -8.59 -10.08
N THR A 142 7.79 -9.74 -10.67
CA THR A 142 6.96 -10.97 -10.61
C THR A 142 7.72 -12.15 -10.01
N SER A 143 7.94 -12.14 -8.70
CA SER A 143 8.85 -13.04 -7.98
C SER A 143 8.13 -14.14 -7.18
N ASP A 144 8.88 -14.97 -6.44
CA ASP A 144 8.34 -16.02 -5.55
C ASP A 144 7.38 -15.45 -4.49
N GLU A 145 7.56 -14.18 -4.12
CA GLU A 145 6.67 -13.45 -3.21
C GLU A 145 5.24 -13.34 -3.79
N HIS A 146 5.08 -13.05 -5.08
CA HIS A 146 3.75 -12.97 -5.72
C HIS A 146 3.02 -14.30 -5.76
N ILE A 147 3.76 -15.38 -6.01
CA ILE A 147 3.22 -16.74 -5.96
C ILE A 147 2.73 -17.06 -4.55
N ALA A 148 3.55 -16.74 -3.53
CA ALA A 148 3.19 -16.99 -2.13
C ALA A 148 1.90 -16.25 -1.70
N ILE A 149 1.75 -14.98 -2.13
CA ILE A 149 0.53 -14.20 -1.88
C ILE A 149 -0.65 -14.84 -2.60
N ALA A 150 -0.49 -15.16 -3.90
CA ALA A 150 -1.56 -15.72 -4.70
C ALA A 150 -2.07 -17.06 -4.14
N GLU A 151 -1.16 -17.96 -3.74
CA GLU A 151 -1.52 -19.24 -3.13
C GLU A 151 -2.33 -19.09 -1.83
N GLU A 152 -2.00 -18.12 -0.99
CA GLU A 152 -2.72 -17.91 0.27
C GLU A 152 -4.05 -17.18 0.07
N LEU A 153 -4.09 -16.17 -0.81
CA LEU A 153 -5.31 -15.43 -1.09
C LEU A 153 -6.32 -16.25 -1.89
N ASN A 154 -5.88 -17.15 -2.78
CA ASN A 154 -6.76 -18.05 -3.53
C ASN A 154 -7.49 -19.07 -2.65
N LYS A 155 -7.17 -19.17 -1.36
CA LYS A 155 -7.95 -19.94 -0.36
C LYS A 155 -9.20 -19.20 0.11
N CYS A 156 -9.30 -17.90 -0.16
CA CYS A 156 -10.45 -17.05 0.14
C CYS A 156 -10.65 -16.01 -0.99
N PRO A 157 -10.91 -16.46 -2.23
CA PRO A 157 -11.02 -15.57 -3.39
C PRO A 157 -12.19 -14.58 -3.27
N GLU A 158 -13.19 -14.88 -2.44
CA GLU A 158 -14.35 -14.02 -2.21
C GLU A 158 -14.02 -12.70 -1.52
N LEU A 159 -12.85 -12.60 -0.87
CA LEU A 159 -12.40 -11.36 -0.23
C LEU A 159 -11.58 -10.46 -1.15
N ILE A 160 -11.14 -10.96 -2.30
CA ILE A 160 -10.18 -10.27 -3.16
C ILE A 160 -10.95 -9.40 -4.15
N ASP A 161 -10.90 -8.08 -3.98
CA ASP A 161 -11.51 -7.16 -4.94
C ASP A 161 -10.66 -7.06 -6.20
N GLY A 162 -9.32 -7.10 -6.03
CA GLY A 162 -8.38 -7.07 -7.12
C GLY A 162 -7.07 -6.36 -6.80
N ALA A 163 -6.41 -5.86 -7.84
CA ALA A 163 -5.12 -5.19 -7.77
C ALA A 163 -5.15 -3.79 -8.38
N VAL A 164 -4.54 -2.83 -7.69
CA VAL A 164 -4.18 -1.51 -8.22
C VAL A 164 -2.75 -1.58 -8.75
N ILE A 165 -2.58 -1.16 -10.01
CA ILE A 165 -1.29 -1.17 -10.70
C ILE A 165 -0.67 0.22 -10.63
N VAL A 166 0.52 0.34 -10.03
CA VAL A 166 1.25 1.61 -9.91
C VAL A 166 2.39 1.66 -10.93
N THR A 167 2.43 2.73 -11.70
CA THR A 167 3.52 3.00 -12.66
C THR A 167 3.89 4.49 -12.65
N THR A 168 4.86 4.85 -13.48
CA THR A 168 5.23 6.25 -13.75
C THR A 168 5.15 6.51 -15.26
N PRO A 169 5.11 7.79 -15.72
CA PRO A 169 4.94 8.11 -17.14
C PRO A 169 6.05 7.58 -18.07
N GLN A 170 7.22 7.24 -17.54
CA GLN A 170 8.35 6.79 -18.35
C GLN A 170 8.05 5.42 -18.96
N LEU A 171 8.32 5.28 -20.26
CA LEU A 171 8.05 4.07 -21.03
C LEU A 171 8.71 2.81 -20.43
N VAL A 172 9.87 2.98 -19.79
CA VAL A 172 10.58 1.88 -19.13
C VAL A 172 9.74 1.29 -18.00
N SER A 173 9.15 2.12 -17.13
CA SER A 173 8.26 1.65 -16.06
C SER A 173 6.99 1.01 -16.63
N VAL A 174 6.40 1.64 -17.65
CA VAL A 174 5.20 1.15 -18.35
C VAL A 174 5.39 -0.25 -18.95
N ASN A 175 6.58 -0.55 -19.48
CA ASN A 175 6.84 -1.87 -20.04
C ASN A 175 6.94 -2.96 -18.97
N ASP A 176 7.40 -2.62 -17.75
CA ASP A 176 7.53 -3.61 -16.68
C ASP A 176 6.20 -3.94 -16.02
N VAL A 177 5.26 -2.99 -15.94
CA VAL A 177 3.92 -3.27 -15.36
C VAL A 177 3.09 -4.27 -16.17
N ARG A 178 3.42 -4.53 -17.45
CA ARG A 178 2.78 -5.63 -18.20
C ARG A 178 2.97 -6.99 -17.53
N LYS A 179 4.10 -7.20 -16.85
CA LYS A 179 4.33 -8.44 -16.11
C LYS A 179 3.41 -8.57 -14.91
N GLU A 180 3.15 -7.47 -14.20
CA GLU A 180 2.19 -7.43 -13.09
C GLU A 180 0.76 -7.72 -13.55
N ILE A 181 0.36 -7.16 -14.70
CA ILE A 181 -0.96 -7.41 -15.29
C ILE A 181 -1.10 -8.90 -15.66
N ASN A 182 -0.08 -9.48 -16.32
CA ASN A 182 -0.05 -10.92 -16.61
C ASN A 182 -0.06 -11.78 -15.33
N PHE A 183 0.55 -11.30 -14.24
CA PHE A 183 0.47 -11.98 -12.95
C PHE A 183 -0.97 -11.97 -12.42
N CYS A 184 -1.65 -10.82 -12.44
CA CYS A 184 -3.06 -10.72 -12.06
C CYS A 184 -3.93 -11.69 -12.87
N GLU A 185 -3.76 -11.74 -14.20
CA GLU A 185 -4.49 -12.68 -15.06
C GLU A 185 -4.25 -14.14 -14.64
N LYS A 186 -2.99 -14.54 -14.43
CA LYS A 186 -2.64 -15.91 -14.02
C LYS A 186 -3.13 -16.27 -12.62
N ALA A 187 -3.15 -15.29 -11.72
CA ALA A 187 -3.65 -15.44 -10.36
C ALA A 187 -5.17 -15.30 -10.25
N ASN A 188 -5.86 -14.99 -11.37
CA ASN A 188 -7.29 -14.69 -11.42
C ASN A 188 -7.69 -13.51 -10.52
N PHE A 189 -6.83 -12.48 -10.44
CA PHE A 189 -7.11 -11.23 -9.76
C PHE A 189 -7.59 -10.18 -10.77
N ARG A 190 -8.72 -9.54 -10.49
CA ARG A 190 -9.18 -8.40 -11.27
C ARG A 190 -8.18 -7.26 -11.15
N VAL A 191 -7.86 -6.60 -12.26
CA VAL A 191 -7.15 -5.32 -12.21
C VAL A 191 -8.20 -4.22 -12.00
N LEU A 192 -8.15 -3.57 -10.84
CA LEU A 192 -9.05 -2.48 -10.46
C LEU A 192 -8.74 -1.21 -11.24
N GLY A 193 -7.47 -1.01 -11.58
CA GLY A 193 -7.04 0.02 -12.52
C GLY A 193 -5.58 0.42 -12.35
N VAL A 194 -5.16 1.38 -13.15
CA VAL A 194 -3.78 1.88 -13.22
C VAL A 194 -3.70 3.28 -12.62
N VAL A 195 -2.77 3.48 -11.69
CA VAL A 195 -2.35 4.78 -11.16
C VAL A 195 -1.03 5.17 -11.81
N GLU A 196 -1.00 6.30 -12.51
CA GLU A 196 0.25 6.90 -13.01
C GLU A 196 0.79 7.89 -11.99
N ASN A 197 1.74 7.45 -11.17
CA ASN A 197 2.38 8.28 -10.15
C ASN A 197 3.54 9.11 -10.73
N MET A 198 3.91 10.18 -10.02
CA MET A 198 4.94 11.12 -10.46
C MET A 198 4.64 11.76 -11.83
N SER A 199 3.37 11.88 -12.17
CA SER A 199 2.89 12.51 -13.41
C SER A 199 2.71 14.01 -13.20
N GLY A 200 3.81 14.74 -13.39
CA GLY A 200 3.85 16.18 -13.16
C GLY A 200 4.38 16.54 -11.78
N PHE A 201 4.48 17.84 -11.53
CA PHE A 201 5.02 18.41 -10.30
C PHE A 201 4.21 19.64 -9.95
N VAL A 202 3.64 19.65 -8.75
CA VAL A 202 2.89 20.80 -8.24
C VAL A 202 3.88 21.80 -7.65
N CYS A 203 4.01 22.96 -8.29
CA CYS A 203 4.88 24.01 -7.77
C CYS A 203 4.30 24.59 -6.47
N PRO A 204 5.06 24.60 -5.35
CA PRO A 204 4.57 25.11 -4.07
C PRO A 204 4.37 26.64 -4.07
N TYR A 205 4.85 27.36 -5.09
CA TYR A 205 4.76 28.82 -5.16
C TYR A 205 3.70 29.34 -6.13
N CYS A 206 3.42 28.62 -7.22
CA CYS A 206 2.50 29.09 -8.27
C CYS A 206 1.34 28.13 -8.59
N ALA A 207 1.25 26.97 -7.94
CA ALA A 207 0.24 25.93 -8.18
C ALA A 207 0.18 25.39 -9.63
N GLU A 208 1.11 25.78 -10.50
CA GLU A 208 1.25 25.23 -11.85
C GLU A 208 1.79 23.79 -11.78
N CYS A 209 1.23 22.91 -12.61
CA CYS A 209 1.67 21.53 -12.72
C CYS A 209 2.60 21.35 -13.94
N THR A 210 3.87 21.08 -13.68
CA THR A 210 4.90 20.93 -14.73
C THR A 210 5.28 19.46 -14.91
N ASN A 211 5.25 18.96 -16.15
CA ASN A 211 5.65 17.59 -16.46
C ASN A 211 7.18 17.43 -16.47
N ILE A 212 7.77 17.05 -15.33
CA ILE A 212 9.24 16.93 -15.18
C ILE A 212 9.82 15.75 -15.97
N PHE A 213 9.11 14.63 -16.06
CA PHE A 213 9.63 13.41 -16.67
C PHE A 213 8.97 13.07 -18.02
N SER A 214 7.64 12.94 -18.02
CA SER A 214 6.75 12.71 -19.16
C SER A 214 5.32 12.74 -18.61
N LYS A 215 4.30 12.46 -19.44
CA LYS A 215 2.90 12.29 -19.01
C LYS A 215 2.18 11.27 -19.91
N GLY A 216 1.24 10.51 -19.35
CA GLY A 216 0.27 9.72 -20.12
C GLY A 216 0.77 8.35 -20.59
N GLY A 217 1.91 7.87 -20.08
CA GLY A 217 2.41 6.53 -20.38
C GLY A 217 1.55 5.43 -19.76
N GLY A 218 1.14 5.61 -18.51
CA GLY A 218 0.22 4.74 -17.78
C GLY A 218 -1.23 4.85 -18.28
N GLU A 219 -1.68 6.05 -18.64
CA GLU A 219 -3.01 6.25 -19.26
C GLU A 219 -3.10 5.52 -20.60
N LYS A 220 -2.08 5.66 -21.44
CA LYS A 220 -2.01 4.92 -22.71
C LYS A 220 -1.97 3.41 -22.49
N LEU A 221 -1.20 2.93 -21.51
CA LEU A 221 -1.17 1.50 -21.18
C LEU A 221 -2.54 0.97 -20.76
N ALA A 222 -3.24 1.73 -19.92
CA ALA A 222 -4.58 1.37 -19.47
C ALA A 222 -5.55 1.29 -20.67
N LEU A 223 -5.49 2.26 -21.58
CA LEU A 223 -6.28 2.24 -22.81
C LEU A 223 -5.94 1.04 -23.72
N ASP A 224 -4.66 0.81 -23.98
CA ASP A 224 -4.17 -0.26 -24.86
C ASP A 224 -4.60 -1.66 -24.36
N LEU A 225 -4.73 -1.82 -23.03
CA LEU A 225 -5.11 -3.07 -22.38
C LEU A 225 -6.57 -3.09 -21.92
N SER A 226 -7.37 -2.08 -22.26
CA SER A 226 -8.77 -1.96 -21.83
C SER A 226 -8.96 -2.05 -20.30
N LEU A 227 -8.04 -1.45 -19.54
CA LEU A 227 -8.06 -1.36 -18.09
C LEU A 227 -8.53 0.02 -17.63
N PRO A 228 -9.15 0.13 -16.44
CA PRO A 228 -9.48 1.43 -15.86
C PRO A 228 -8.23 2.26 -15.59
N PHE A 229 -8.27 3.56 -15.92
CA PHE A 229 -7.25 4.51 -15.52
C PHE A 229 -7.75 5.32 -14.32
N LEU A 230 -7.16 5.06 -13.15
CA LEU A 230 -7.63 5.63 -11.89
C LEU A 230 -7.21 7.10 -11.72
N GLY A 231 -6.12 7.49 -12.37
CA GLY A 231 -5.69 8.89 -12.43
C GLY A 231 -4.17 9.05 -12.50
N ALA A 232 -3.78 10.29 -12.81
CA ALA A 232 -2.40 10.73 -12.81
C ALA A 232 -2.11 11.53 -11.53
N ILE A 233 -1.16 11.07 -10.74
CA ILE A 233 -0.81 11.64 -9.44
C ILE A 233 0.52 12.41 -9.58
N PRO A 234 0.52 13.73 -9.34
CA PRO A 234 1.73 14.53 -9.47
C PRO A 234 2.66 14.35 -8.26
N ILE A 235 3.90 14.81 -8.42
CA ILE A 235 4.82 14.99 -7.31
C ILE A 235 4.37 16.21 -6.51
N ASP A 236 4.11 16.01 -5.22
CA ASP A 236 3.83 17.07 -4.26
C ASP A 236 4.90 17.08 -3.14
N PRO A 237 5.82 18.07 -3.14
CA PRO A 237 6.80 18.22 -2.07
C PRO A 237 6.17 18.41 -0.68
N ALA A 238 4.97 19.01 -0.60
CA ALA A 238 4.30 19.24 0.67
C ALA A 238 3.89 17.91 1.34
N PHE A 239 3.50 16.90 0.54
CA PHE A 239 3.23 15.57 1.06
C PHE A 239 4.49 14.91 1.62
N VAL A 240 5.63 15.07 0.95
CA VAL A 240 6.91 14.54 1.45
C VAL A 240 7.30 15.22 2.76
N ASP A 241 7.21 16.55 2.85
CA ASP A 241 7.51 17.30 4.08
C ASP A 241 6.58 16.88 5.24
N LEU A 242 5.29 16.69 4.94
CA LEU A 242 4.28 16.21 5.89
C LEU A 242 4.66 14.84 6.45
N ILE A 243 5.08 13.88 5.62
CA ILE A 243 5.49 12.54 6.07
C ILE A 243 6.73 12.60 6.95
N GLU A 244 7.72 13.44 6.62
CA GLU A 244 8.96 13.57 7.40
C GLU A 244 8.75 14.31 8.73
N ARG A 245 7.80 15.26 8.79
CA ARG A 245 7.60 16.14 9.96
C ARG A 245 6.40 15.79 10.81
N GLN A 246 5.61 14.79 10.44
CA GLN A 246 4.38 14.39 11.16
C GLN A 246 4.58 14.21 12.66
N GLY A 247 5.71 13.65 13.10
CA GLY A 247 5.99 13.43 14.53
C GLY A 247 6.19 14.75 15.29
N VAL A 248 6.91 15.70 14.68
CA VAL A 248 7.12 17.03 15.23
C VAL A 248 5.81 17.81 15.28
N ILE A 249 5.06 17.82 14.17
CA ILE A 249 3.77 18.51 14.08
C ILE A 249 2.78 17.98 15.12
N LYS A 250 2.73 16.65 15.29
CA LYS A 250 1.91 16.03 16.34
C LYS A 250 2.33 16.46 17.74
N SER A 251 3.63 16.55 18.01
CA SER A 251 4.12 16.97 19.33
C SER A 251 3.86 18.45 19.64
N GLU A 252 3.92 19.32 18.63
CA GLU A 252 3.78 20.78 18.79
C GLU A 252 2.34 21.26 18.71
N LYS A 253 1.54 20.67 17.82
CA LYS A 253 0.17 21.12 17.49
C LYS A 253 -0.93 20.13 17.86
N GLY A 254 -0.58 18.88 18.19
CA GLY A 254 -1.56 17.83 18.46
C GLY A 254 -2.28 17.29 17.23
N GLU A 255 -1.95 17.77 16.03
CA GLU A 255 -2.54 17.34 14.77
C GLU A 255 -1.99 15.97 14.35
N THR A 256 -2.90 15.11 13.91
CA THR A 256 -2.60 13.75 13.46
C THR A 256 -2.29 13.72 11.97
N LEU A 257 -1.61 12.65 11.51
CA LEU A 257 -1.26 12.48 10.10
C LEU A 257 -2.50 12.55 9.19
N VAL A 258 -3.65 12.04 9.64
CA VAL A 258 -4.89 12.03 8.84
C VAL A 258 -5.48 13.42 8.70
N GLU A 259 -5.54 14.18 9.79
CA GLU A 259 -5.99 15.58 9.77
C GLU A 259 -5.10 16.40 8.82
N LEU A 260 -3.78 16.26 8.94
CA LEU A 260 -2.83 16.93 8.04
C LEU A 260 -3.01 16.48 6.57
N TYR A 261 -3.24 15.19 6.34
CA TYR A 261 -3.44 14.63 5.02
C TYR A 261 -4.71 15.15 4.34
N GLN A 262 -5.82 15.26 5.09
CA GLN A 262 -7.09 15.80 4.58
C GLN A 262 -6.98 17.25 4.09
N HIS A 263 -6.01 18.00 4.61
CA HIS A 263 -5.68 19.36 4.17
C HIS A 263 -4.66 19.42 3.02
N SER A 264 -4.08 18.29 2.61
CA SER A 264 -3.10 18.24 1.52
C SER A 264 -3.76 18.32 0.14
N ASN A 265 -3.01 18.79 -0.86
CA ASN A 265 -3.47 18.82 -2.26
C ASN A 265 -3.69 17.41 -2.84
N MET A 266 -3.12 16.38 -2.20
CA MET A 266 -3.19 15.01 -2.66
C MET A 266 -4.51 14.32 -2.28
N TYR A 267 -5.12 14.71 -1.16
CA TYR A 267 -6.37 14.11 -0.67
C TYR A 267 -7.52 14.09 -1.70
N PRO A 268 -7.88 15.20 -2.38
CA PRO A 268 -8.96 15.18 -3.37
C PRO A 268 -8.66 14.26 -4.57
N LEU A 269 -7.38 14.14 -4.97
CA LEU A 269 -6.98 13.24 -6.06
C LEU A 269 -7.17 11.78 -5.64
N PHE A 270 -6.70 11.41 -4.43
CA PHE A 270 -6.85 10.06 -3.92
C PHE A 270 -8.28 9.70 -3.53
N LYS A 271 -9.10 10.68 -3.14
CA LYS A 271 -10.54 10.48 -2.98
C LYS A 271 -11.18 10.01 -4.28
N THR A 272 -10.83 10.65 -5.40
CA THR A 272 -11.31 10.25 -6.74
C THR A 272 -10.80 8.86 -7.15
N VAL A 273 -9.55 8.51 -6.80
CA VAL A 273 -8.99 7.17 -7.01
C VAL A 273 -9.75 6.12 -6.19
N VAL A 274 -9.96 6.37 -4.90
CA VAL A 274 -10.63 5.45 -4.00
C VAL A 274 -12.09 5.26 -4.40
N GLU A 275 -12.81 6.32 -4.75
CA GLU A 275 -14.20 6.21 -5.24
C GLU A 275 -14.30 5.26 -6.44
N GLN A 276 -13.37 5.33 -7.40
CA GLN A 276 -13.35 4.40 -8.53
C GLN A 276 -12.98 2.96 -8.15
N ILE A 277 -12.18 2.76 -7.10
CA ILE A 277 -11.83 1.42 -6.59
C ILE A 277 -13.02 0.77 -5.88
N LEU A 278 -13.88 1.56 -5.21
CA LEU A 278 -15.02 1.06 -4.43
C LEU A 278 -16.28 0.80 -5.27
N HIS A 279 -16.29 1.13 -6.56
CA HIS A 279 -17.41 0.99 -7.50
C HIS A 279 -17.18 -0.10 -8.56
#